data_AF-A0A925ZF21-F1
#
_entry.id   AF-A0A925ZF21-F1
#
_cell.length_a   1.000
_cell.length_b   1.000
_cell.length_c   1.000
_cell.angle_alpha   90.00
_cell.angle_beta   90.00
_cell.angle_gamma   90.00
#
_symmetry.space_group_name_H-M   'P 1'
#
loop_
_entity.id
_entity.type
_entity.pdbx_description
1 polymer ?
#
loop_
_entity_poly.entity_id
_entity_poly.type
_entity_poly.pdbx_seq_one_letter_code
_entity_poly.pdbx_strand_id
1 'polypeptide(L)'
;MNEIFPDPILSLPKADIPIKGINAYLSQGSDHQIIFMKFDEDVELQEHCHELQWGIVLQGKIHLIIDGVSNTYTKGDRYVIESGIKHSGKIYAGYSDITFFNEKDRYKEKIVEDI
;
A
#
# COMPACT_ATOMS: atom_id res chain seq x y z
N MET A 1 -5.23 19.19 -9.74
CA MET A 1 -4.08 18.26 -9.68
C MET A 1 -4.39 17.14 -10.64
N ASN A 2 -3.44 16.74 -11.49
CA ASN A 2 -3.66 15.53 -12.30
C ASN A 2 -3.78 14.34 -11.36
N GLU A 3 -4.79 13.50 -11.58
CA GLU A 3 -4.95 12.24 -10.87
C GLU A 3 -3.65 11.42 -10.97
N ILE A 4 -3.20 10.85 -9.84
CA ILE A 4 -1.96 10.07 -9.76
C ILE A 4 -2.08 8.77 -10.59
N PHE A 5 -3.29 8.22 -10.66
CA PHE A 5 -3.60 6.99 -11.37
C PHE A 5 -4.56 7.28 -12.53
N PRO A 6 -4.37 6.67 -13.71
CA PRO A 6 -5.30 6.77 -14.82
C PRO A 6 -6.55 5.90 -14.62
N ASP A 7 -7.59 6.16 -15.41
CA ASP A 7 -8.90 5.50 -15.33
C ASP A 7 -8.86 3.96 -15.25
N PRO A 8 -8.00 3.22 -15.99
CA PRO A 8 -7.96 1.77 -15.87
C PRO A 8 -7.60 1.28 -14.46
N ILE A 9 -6.74 2.00 -13.73
CA ILE A 9 -6.38 1.69 -12.35
C ILE A 9 -7.51 2.09 -11.40
N LEU A 10 -8.09 3.27 -11.62
CA LEU A 10 -9.21 3.76 -10.81
C LEU A 10 -10.47 2.88 -10.93
N SER A 11 -10.57 2.09 -12.00
CA SER A 11 -11.67 1.15 -12.27
C SER A 11 -11.45 -0.25 -11.67
N LEU A 12 -10.29 -0.52 -11.07
CA LEU A 12 -10.05 -1.79 -10.37
C LEU A 12 -10.90 -1.90 -9.10
N PRO A 13 -11.19 -3.12 -8.62
CA PRO A 13 -11.76 -3.34 -7.30
C PRO A 13 -10.92 -2.65 -6.22
N LYS A 14 -11.56 -2.11 -5.19
CA LYS A 14 -10.82 -1.58 -4.04
C LYS A 14 -10.40 -2.71 -3.11
N ALA A 15 -9.22 -2.61 -2.52
CA ALA A 15 -8.81 -3.50 -1.44
C ALA A 15 -9.58 -3.19 -0.16
N ASP A 16 -10.02 -4.21 0.57
CA ASP A 16 -10.62 -4.09 1.90
C ASP A 16 -9.53 -3.90 2.96
N ILE A 17 -9.17 -2.64 3.18
CA ILE A 17 -8.17 -2.24 4.15
C ILE A 17 -8.87 -1.38 5.21
N PRO A 18 -8.86 -1.78 6.51
CA PRO A 18 -9.57 -1.07 7.58
C PRO A 18 -8.80 0.18 8.05
N ILE A 19 -8.36 1.00 7.10
CA ILE A 19 -7.61 2.25 7.33
C ILE A 19 -8.44 3.39 6.78
N LYS A 20 -8.66 4.42 7.59
CA LYS A 20 -9.37 5.63 7.16
C LYS A 20 -8.48 6.46 6.22
N GLY A 21 -9.08 7.07 5.20
CA GLY A 21 -8.36 7.96 4.28
C GLY A 21 -7.49 7.25 3.24
N ILE A 22 -7.55 5.92 3.13
CA ILE A 22 -6.88 5.17 2.05
C ILE A 22 -7.82 4.96 0.86
N ASN A 23 -7.29 5.20 -0.34
CA ASN A 23 -7.83 4.69 -1.60
C ASN A 23 -6.83 3.66 -2.14
N ALA A 24 -7.19 2.38 -2.08
CA ALA A 24 -6.34 1.27 -2.49
C ALA A 24 -7.04 0.47 -3.60
N TYR A 25 -6.47 0.45 -4.79
CA TYR A 25 -6.99 -0.25 -5.96
C TYR A 25 -6.22 -1.56 -6.15
N LEU A 26 -6.93 -2.68 -6.20
CA LEU A 26 -6.41 -4.04 -6.18
C LEU A 26 -6.41 -4.63 -7.59
N SER A 27 -5.22 -5.02 -8.06
CA SER A 27 -5.05 -5.89 -9.22
C SER A 27 -4.66 -7.28 -8.75
N GLN A 28 -5.55 -8.25 -8.95
CA GLN A 28 -5.34 -9.65 -8.55
C GLN A 28 -4.54 -10.43 -9.60
N GLY A 29 -3.43 -11.04 -9.19
CA GLY A 29 -2.68 -12.03 -9.96
C GLY A 29 -3.03 -13.47 -9.54
N SER A 30 -2.42 -14.47 -10.18
CA SER A 30 -2.60 -15.89 -9.82
C SER A 30 -2.02 -16.24 -8.45
N ASP A 31 -0.92 -15.60 -8.09
CA ASP A 31 -0.03 -15.87 -6.96
C ASP A 31 0.40 -14.61 -6.20
N HIS A 32 -0.04 -13.43 -6.65
CA HIS A 32 0.38 -12.13 -6.12
C HIS A 32 -0.75 -11.11 -6.18
N GLN A 33 -0.53 -9.97 -5.54
CA GLN A 33 -1.38 -8.80 -5.66
C GLN A 33 -0.54 -7.56 -5.95
N ILE A 34 -1.09 -6.65 -6.76
CA ILE A 34 -0.56 -5.29 -6.91
C ILE A 34 -1.61 -4.33 -6.37
N ILE A 35 -1.20 -3.47 -5.44
CA ILE A 35 -2.06 -2.44 -4.87
C ILE A 35 -1.53 -1.07 -5.28
N PHE A 36 -2.43 -0.24 -5.80
CA PHE A 36 -2.18 1.17 -6.08
C PHE A 36 -2.82 1.99 -4.97
N MET A 37 -2.00 2.61 -4.12
CA MET A 37 -2.51 3.26 -2.91
C MET A 37 -2.30 4.76 -2.94
N LYS A 38 -3.28 5.48 -2.40
CA LYS A 38 -3.21 6.90 -2.09
C LYS A 38 -3.78 7.14 -0.70
N PHE A 39 -3.08 7.95 0.09
CA PHE A 39 -3.45 8.27 1.46
C PHE A 39 -3.76 9.77 1.57
N ASP A 40 -4.99 10.09 1.94
CA ASP A 40 -5.45 11.47 2.12
C ASP A 40 -5.31 11.94 3.58
N GLU A 41 -5.01 11.02 4.51
CA GLU A 41 -4.79 11.28 5.94
C GLU A 41 -3.47 10.65 6.41
N ASP A 42 -2.92 11.16 7.52
CA ASP A 42 -1.82 10.50 8.22
C ASP A 42 -2.31 9.17 8.81
N VAL A 43 -1.52 8.12 8.62
CA VAL A 43 -1.83 6.77 9.11
C VAL A 43 -0.66 6.24 9.93
N GLU A 44 -0.96 5.78 11.13
CA GLU A 44 -0.04 5.00 11.97
C GLU A 44 -0.27 3.50 11.69
N LEU A 45 0.71 2.85 11.09
CA LEU A 45 0.70 1.44 10.75
C LEU A 45 1.25 0.64 11.93
N GLN A 46 0.38 -0.15 12.54
CA GLN A 46 0.77 -1.06 13.63
C GLN A 46 1.73 -2.13 13.14
N GLU A 47 2.56 -2.64 14.05
CA GLU A 47 3.55 -3.67 13.71
C GLU A 47 2.88 -4.96 13.26
N HIS A 48 3.32 -5.49 12.12
CA HIS A 48 2.85 -6.75 11.57
C HIS A 48 3.90 -7.36 10.64
N CYS A 49 3.61 -8.54 10.09
CA CYS A 49 4.41 -9.17 9.03
C CYS A 49 3.49 -9.93 8.08
N HIS A 50 4.01 -10.25 6.90
CA HIS A 50 3.35 -10.97 5.81
C HIS A 50 4.42 -11.48 4.85
N GLU A 51 4.04 -12.00 3.68
CA GLU A 51 5.00 -12.39 2.65
C GLU A 51 5.72 -11.18 2.04
N LEU A 52 6.63 -11.43 1.09
CA LEU A 52 7.46 -10.39 0.50
C LEU A 52 6.61 -9.24 -0.06
N GLN A 53 7.00 -8.02 0.30
CA GLN A 53 6.46 -6.77 -0.23
C GLN A 53 7.57 -5.98 -0.93
N TRP A 54 7.28 -5.49 -2.13
CA TRP A 54 8.11 -4.52 -2.85
C TRP A 54 7.27 -3.28 -3.16
N GLY A 55 7.74 -2.10 -2.76
CA GLY A 55 7.05 -0.84 -2.97
C GLY A 55 7.88 0.18 -3.74
N ILE A 56 7.23 1.02 -4.55
CA ILE A 56 7.80 2.23 -5.15
C ILE A 56 6.95 3.45 -4.82
N VAL A 57 7.57 4.48 -4.25
CA VAL A 57 6.88 5.71 -3.88
C VAL A 57 6.69 6.60 -5.10
N LEU A 58 5.45 6.98 -5.37
CA LEU A 58 5.10 7.90 -6.46
C LEU A 58 5.08 9.36 -6.01
N GLN A 59 4.53 9.63 -4.82
CA GLN A 59 4.49 10.96 -4.20
C GLN A 59 4.47 10.85 -2.67
N GLY A 60 4.79 11.96 -2.01
CA GLY A 60 4.75 12.07 -0.56
C GLY A 60 5.92 11.38 0.14
N LYS A 61 5.67 10.96 1.38
CA LYS A 61 6.67 10.41 2.29
C LYS A 61 6.05 9.28 3.11
N ILE A 62 6.86 8.25 3.37
CA ILE A 62 6.55 7.20 4.34
C ILE A 62 7.76 6.99 5.24
N HIS A 63 7.50 6.76 6.53
CA HIS A 63 8.49 6.31 7.49
C HIS A 63 8.18 4.87 7.87
N LEU A 64 9.16 3.97 7.74
CA LEU A 64 9.00 2.56 8.09
C LEU A 64 10.07 2.15 9.10
N ILE A 65 9.66 1.39 10.10
CA ILE A 65 10.57 0.62 10.94
C ILE A 65 10.50 -0.81 10.40
N ILE A 66 11.60 -1.31 9.84
CA ILE A 66 11.70 -2.66 9.23
C ILE A 66 12.80 -3.39 9.99
N ASP A 67 12.45 -4.51 10.63
CA ASP A 67 13.38 -5.25 11.50
C ASP A 67 14.08 -4.36 12.55
N GLY A 68 13.31 -3.44 13.15
CA GLY A 68 13.83 -2.46 14.12
C GLY A 68 14.65 -1.32 13.52
N VAL A 69 14.91 -1.32 12.21
CA VAL A 69 15.67 -0.26 11.51
C VAL A 69 14.72 0.79 10.95
N SER A 70 14.97 2.04 11.32
CA SER A 70 14.21 3.19 10.86
C SER A 70 14.64 3.62 9.45
N ASN A 71 13.67 3.73 8.56
CA ASN A 71 13.84 4.07 7.15
C ASN A 71 12.84 5.16 6.75
N THR A 72 13.22 6.01 5.81
CA THR A 72 12.32 7.01 5.22
C THR A 72 12.41 6.95 3.72
N TYR A 73 11.26 6.87 3.06
CA TYR A 73 11.16 6.79 1.61
C TYR A 73 10.31 7.93 1.06
N THR A 74 10.70 8.42 -0.10
CA THR A 74 10.09 9.54 -0.82
C THR A 74 10.03 9.23 -2.31
N LYS A 75 9.44 10.13 -3.10
CA LYS A 75 9.22 9.93 -4.55
C LYS A 75 10.46 9.36 -5.28
N GLY A 76 10.26 8.20 -5.91
CA GLY A 76 11.28 7.48 -6.69
C GLY A 76 12.04 6.42 -5.89
N ASP A 77 11.97 6.45 -4.56
CA ASP A 77 12.56 5.42 -3.71
C ASP A 77 11.78 4.11 -3.84
N ARG A 78 12.52 3.00 -3.67
CA ARG A 78 11.96 1.67 -3.59
C ARG A 78 12.40 1.00 -2.30
N TYR A 79 11.57 0.12 -1.79
CA TYR A 79 11.89 -0.67 -0.61
C TYR A 79 11.39 -2.09 -0.76
N VAL A 80 12.04 -2.99 -0.02
CA VAL A 80 11.66 -4.40 0.09
C VAL A 80 11.49 -4.71 1.55
N ILE A 81 10.40 -5.39 1.87
CA ILE A 81 10.18 -6.02 3.17
C ILE A 81 10.13 -7.51 2.87
N GLU A 82 11.16 -8.22 3.33
CA GLU A 82 11.26 -9.67 3.13
C GLU A 82 10.17 -10.42 3.90
N SER A 83 9.84 -11.63 3.44
CA SER A 83 8.79 -12.44 4.05
C SER A 83 9.06 -12.68 5.54
N GLY A 84 8.03 -12.49 6.37
CA GLY A 84 8.09 -12.69 7.82
C GLY A 84 8.79 -11.57 8.59
N ILE A 85 9.37 -10.56 7.93
CA ILE A 85 10.00 -9.42 8.61
C ILE A 85 8.93 -8.49 9.19
N LYS A 86 9.03 -8.26 10.50
CA LYS A 86 8.15 -7.34 11.19
C LYS A 86 8.44 -5.91 10.78
N HIS A 87 7.38 -5.15 10.57
CA HIS A 87 7.48 -3.76 10.24
C HIS A 87 6.27 -2.97 10.73
N SER A 88 6.51 -1.70 11.01
CA SER A 88 5.52 -0.69 11.40
C SER A 88 5.89 0.62 10.73
N GLY A 89 5.07 1.66 10.88
CA GLY A 89 5.45 2.96 10.33
C GLY A 89 4.40 4.03 10.40
N LYS A 90 4.76 5.17 9.81
CA LYS A 90 3.88 6.31 9.61
C LYS A 90 3.82 6.66 8.13
N ILE A 91 2.62 6.60 7.58
CA ILE A 91 2.32 7.05 6.22
C ILE A 91 1.75 8.47 6.34
N TYR A 92 2.34 9.43 5.64
CA TYR A 92 1.91 10.82 5.73
C TYR A 92 0.85 11.14 4.67
N ALA A 93 -0.08 12.03 4.99
CA ALA A 93 -1.08 12.52 4.04
C ALA A 93 -0.42 13.02 2.74
N GLY A 94 -1.03 12.69 1.60
CA GLY A 94 -0.49 12.94 0.26
C GLY A 94 0.49 11.88 -0.25
N TYR A 95 0.72 10.80 0.51
CA TYR A 95 1.49 9.65 0.04
C TYR A 95 0.73 8.84 -1.01
N SER A 96 1.46 8.38 -2.02
CA SER A 96 0.97 7.38 -2.97
C SER A 96 2.09 6.46 -3.44
N ASP A 97 1.74 5.20 -3.69
CA ASP A 97 2.67 4.18 -4.13
C ASP A 97 2.04 3.15 -5.06
N ILE A 98 2.91 2.29 -5.57
CA ILE A 98 2.54 1.00 -6.15
C ILE A 98 3.26 -0.04 -5.30
N THR A 99 2.51 -1.01 -4.81
CA THR A 99 3.04 -2.09 -3.99
C THR A 99 2.72 -3.44 -4.60
N PHE A 100 3.74 -4.25 -4.82
CA PHE A 100 3.62 -5.67 -5.14
C PHE A 100 3.72 -6.49 -3.85
N PHE A 101 2.78 -7.42 -3.66
CA PHE A 101 2.82 -8.44 -2.62
C PHE A 101 2.96 -9.81 -3.27
N ASN A 102 3.96 -10.59 -2.86
CA ASN A 102 4.11 -11.99 -3.24
C ASN A 102 3.16 -12.90 -2.43
N GLU A 103 1.89 -12.48 -2.35
CA GLU A 103 0.86 -13.09 -1.52
C GLU A 103 -0.47 -12.95 -2.25
N LYS A 104 -1.06 -14.09 -2.60
CA LYS A 104 -2.28 -14.12 -3.42
C LYS A 104 -3.47 -13.47 -2.72
N ASP A 105 -3.58 -13.65 -1.41
CA ASP A 105 -4.75 -13.36 -0.59
C ASP A 105 -4.49 -12.33 0.52
N ARG A 106 -3.47 -11.46 0.32
CA ARG A 106 -3.09 -10.40 1.27
C ARG A 106 -4.26 -9.50 1.64
N TYR A 107 -5.03 -9.07 0.64
CA TYR A 107 -6.25 -8.28 0.80
C TYR A 107 -7.41 -8.88 0.02
N LYS A 108 -8.62 -8.71 0.56
CA LYS A 108 -9.86 -9.04 -0.15
C LYS A 108 -10.32 -7.83 -0.96
N GLU A 109 -11.19 -8.07 -1.92
CA GLU A 109 -11.97 -6.98 -2.54
C GLU A 109 -12.95 -6.41 -1.52
N LYS A 110 -13.05 -5.08 -1.48
CA LYS A 110 -14.02 -4.36 -0.66
C LYS A 110 -15.41 -4.54 -1.26
N ILE A 111 -16.30 -5.20 -0.52
CA ILE A 111 -17.70 -5.30 -0.89
C ILE A 111 -18.35 -3.92 -0.67
N VAL A 112 -18.86 -3.33 -1.73
CA VAL A 112 -19.74 -2.17 -1.63
C VAL A 112 -21.15 -2.72 -1.62
N GLU A 113 -21.82 -2.68 -0.47
CA GLU A 113 -23.25 -2.97 -0.42
C GLU A 113 -23.98 -1.75 -1.00
N ASP A 114 -24.65 -1.95 -2.14
CA ASP A 114 -25.57 -0.95 -2.70
C ASP A 114 -26.77 -0.82 -1.74
N ILE A 115 -26.92 0.34 -1.09
CA ILE A 115 -28.09 0.72 -0.30
C ILE A 115 -28.99 1.62 -1.15
#